data_AF-A0A347VY78-F1
#
_entry.id   AF-A0A347VY78-F1
#
_cell.length_a   1.000
_cell.length_b   1.000
_cell.length_c   1.000
_cell.angle_alpha   90.00
_cell.angle_beta   90.00
_cell.angle_gamma   90.00
#
_symmetry.space_group_name_H-M   'P 1'
#
loop_
_entity.id
_entity.type
_entity.pdbx_description
1 polymer ?
#
loop_
_entity_poly.entity_id
_entity_poly.type
_entity_poly.pdbx_seq_one_letter_code
_entity_poly.pdbx_strand_id
1 'polypeptide(L)'
;MSEDCKTDCKKDSKLDSKSLLDKSKTLRLARKDELSDDLLKEAIRLDSKLWIGNLENMQLIKALNLDSTKPIKITMSGSAMLHVLKQHGADSKHAQFRGQPPIDLNDFKTIDLIINDAEMFAITRTRDNQKAITLGKQINGYHIVVVVISNKKNELSLKTQYKENGILNVDSKAFQNAEGVVSLKSRYPCRFKDRE
;
A
#
# COMPACT_ATOMS: atom_id res chain seq x y z
N MET A 1 -34.72 37.14 -1.72
CA MET A 1 -33.86 36.68 -2.83
C MET A 1 -32.58 36.21 -2.18
N SER A 2 -32.28 34.93 -2.38
CA SER A 2 -31.32 34.14 -1.63
C SER A 2 -30.10 33.93 -2.53
N GLU A 3 -28.91 34.29 -2.07
CA GLU A 3 -27.57 34.06 -2.66
C GLU A 3 -26.59 34.75 -1.68
N ASP A 4 -25.50 34.19 -1.15
CA ASP A 4 -24.71 33.03 -1.47
C ASP A 4 -23.96 32.55 -0.20
N CYS A 5 -24.11 31.28 0.16
CA CYS A 5 -23.23 30.60 1.13
C CYS A 5 -22.21 29.76 0.34
N LYS A 6 -21.08 30.35 -0.05
CA LYS A 6 -19.96 29.62 -0.67
C LYS A 6 -18.60 30.25 -0.34
N THR A 7 -18.15 30.24 0.92
CA THR A 7 -16.71 30.48 1.17
C THR A 7 -16.09 29.70 2.35
N ASP A 8 -16.82 28.89 3.11
CA ASP A 8 -16.27 28.29 4.34
C ASP A 8 -15.96 26.78 4.33
N CYS A 9 -15.97 26.07 3.19
CA CYS A 9 -15.68 24.63 3.20
C CYS A 9 -14.21 24.22 2.99
N LYS A 10 -13.30 25.14 2.61
CA LYS A 10 -11.89 24.79 2.30
C LYS A 10 -10.91 24.94 3.48
N LYS A 11 -11.30 25.64 4.54
CA LYS A 11 -10.40 25.95 5.67
C LYS A 11 -10.34 24.80 6.69
N ASP A 12 -11.46 24.09 6.87
CA ASP A 12 -11.61 23.04 7.88
C ASP A 12 -10.90 21.73 7.49
N SER A 13 -10.88 21.36 6.21
CA SER A 13 -10.19 20.14 5.73
C SER A 13 -8.66 20.23 5.83
N LYS A 14 -8.11 21.45 5.72
CA LYS A 14 -6.67 21.70 5.81
C LYS A 14 -6.14 21.71 7.26
N LEU A 15 -7.02 21.99 8.23
CA LEU A 15 -6.69 21.94 9.65
C LEU A 15 -6.81 20.50 10.21
N ASP A 16 -7.76 19.71 9.71
CA ASP A 16 -7.95 18.30 10.06
C ASP A 16 -6.80 17.41 9.57
N SER A 17 -6.35 17.59 8.32
CA SER A 17 -5.27 16.79 7.72
C SER A 17 -3.90 16.97 8.42
N LYS A 18 -3.63 18.12 9.04
CA LYS A 18 -2.42 18.31 9.88
C LYS A 18 -2.38 17.36 11.08
N SER A 19 -3.53 16.90 11.57
CA SER A 19 -3.59 15.93 12.66
C SER A 19 -2.96 14.58 12.27
N LEU A 20 -2.93 14.22 10.98
CA LEU A 20 -2.31 12.99 10.48
C LEU A 20 -0.79 12.99 10.62
N LEU A 21 -0.17 14.17 10.74
CA LEU A 21 1.27 14.33 10.83
C LEU A 21 1.77 14.46 12.27
N ASP A 22 0.86 14.61 13.22
CA ASP A 22 1.16 14.85 14.63
C ASP A 22 1.54 13.55 15.35
N LYS A 23 2.84 13.39 15.62
CA LYS A 23 3.40 12.20 16.28
C LYS A 23 2.96 12.04 17.74
N SER A 24 2.43 13.10 18.37
CA SER A 24 1.93 13.05 19.75
C SER A 24 0.53 12.44 19.84
N LYS A 25 -0.20 12.40 18.72
CA LYS A 25 -1.56 11.89 18.65
C LYS A 25 -1.60 10.42 18.27
N THR A 26 -2.70 9.78 18.65
CA THR A 26 -2.99 8.43 18.21
C THR A 26 -3.20 8.40 16.69
N LEU A 27 -2.63 7.39 16.05
CA LEU A 27 -2.73 7.23 14.60
C LEU A 27 -4.20 6.95 14.20
N ARG A 28 -4.78 7.83 13.38
CA ARG A 28 -6.10 7.65 12.77
C ARG A 28 -5.97 7.25 11.30
N LEU A 29 -7.00 6.59 10.78
CA LEU A 29 -7.12 6.30 9.35
C LEU A 29 -7.27 7.62 8.57
N ALA A 30 -6.46 7.79 7.54
CA ALA A 30 -6.58 8.89 6.59
C ALA A 30 -7.74 8.62 5.63
N ARG A 31 -8.58 9.64 5.37
CA ARG A 31 -9.55 9.57 4.28
C ARG A 31 -8.84 9.68 2.93
N LYS A 32 -9.45 9.15 1.87
CA LYS A 32 -8.85 9.15 0.53
C LYS A 32 -8.61 10.54 -0.03
N ASP A 33 -9.49 11.49 0.27
CA ASP A 33 -9.38 12.90 -0.10
C ASP A 33 -8.31 13.66 0.68
N GLU A 34 -7.88 13.16 1.85
CA GLU A 34 -6.81 13.77 2.66
C GLU A 34 -5.41 13.44 2.16
N LEU A 35 -5.23 12.33 1.43
CA LEU A 35 -3.95 11.86 0.88
C LEU A 35 -3.51 12.70 -0.34
N SER A 36 -3.42 14.02 -0.16
CA SER A 36 -2.89 14.97 -1.12
C SER A 36 -1.36 14.88 -1.24
N ASP A 37 -0.82 15.33 -2.37
CA ASP A 37 0.64 15.35 -2.60
C ASP A 37 1.38 16.16 -1.54
N ASP A 38 0.79 17.27 -1.09
CA ASP A 38 1.37 18.12 -0.04
C ASP A 38 1.44 17.38 1.30
N LEU A 39 0.40 16.62 1.67
CA LEU A 39 0.42 15.80 2.87
C LEU A 39 1.50 14.72 2.78
N LEU A 40 1.62 14.04 1.63
CA LEU A 40 2.62 12.99 1.44
C LEU A 40 4.05 13.53 1.49
N LYS A 41 4.31 14.67 0.84
CA LYS A 41 5.61 15.37 0.90
C LYS A 41 5.96 15.76 2.33
N GLU A 42 4.99 16.30 3.07
CA GLU A 42 5.20 16.70 4.45
C GLU A 42 5.41 15.50 5.38
N ALA A 43 4.68 14.40 5.16
CA ALA A 43 4.89 13.14 5.88
C ALA A 43 6.29 12.56 5.62
N ILE A 44 6.79 12.66 4.37
CA ILE A 44 8.17 12.31 4.01
C ILE A 44 9.16 13.20 4.79
N ARG A 45 8.96 14.53 4.75
CA ARG A 45 9.85 15.51 5.39
C ARG A 45 9.95 15.32 6.89
N LEU A 46 8.82 15.02 7.55
CA LEU A 46 8.74 14.84 9.00
C LEU A 46 9.01 13.41 9.44
N ASP A 47 9.15 12.45 8.52
CA ASP A 47 9.10 11.01 8.81
C ASP A 47 7.88 10.65 9.67
N SER A 48 6.71 11.15 9.28
CA SER A 48 5.45 10.83 9.94
C SER A 48 4.89 9.51 9.40
N LYS A 49 4.26 8.73 10.27
CA LYS A 49 3.58 7.49 9.91
C LYS A 49 2.13 7.79 9.55
N LEU A 50 1.66 7.29 8.42
CA LEU A 50 0.29 7.38 7.96
C LEU A 50 -0.39 6.02 8.01
N TRP A 51 -1.65 5.97 8.44
CA TRP A 51 -2.54 4.82 8.29
C TRP A 51 -3.46 5.08 7.11
N ILE A 52 -3.34 4.29 6.04
CA ILE A 52 -3.91 4.61 4.72
C ILE A 52 -5.03 3.68 4.26
N GLY A 53 -5.24 2.58 5.00
CA GLY A 53 -6.27 1.60 4.72
C GLY A 53 -6.24 0.46 5.74
N ASN A 54 -7.20 -0.44 5.62
CA ASN A 54 -7.25 -1.67 6.39
C ASN A 54 -7.02 -2.87 5.46
N LEU A 55 -6.43 -3.93 6.00
CA LEU A 55 -6.40 -5.22 5.30
C LEU A 55 -7.78 -5.88 5.45
N GLU A 56 -8.39 -6.18 4.31
CA GLU A 56 -9.71 -6.82 4.19
C GLU A 56 -9.61 -8.18 3.46
N ASN A 57 -8.48 -8.44 2.78
CA ASN A 57 -8.26 -9.71 2.09
C ASN A 57 -8.12 -10.89 3.06
N MET A 58 -9.15 -11.73 3.12
CA MET A 58 -9.24 -12.87 4.03
C MET A 58 -8.16 -13.93 3.81
N GLN A 59 -7.66 -14.11 2.58
CA GLN A 59 -6.59 -15.07 2.32
C GLN A 59 -5.28 -14.60 2.96
N LEU A 60 -4.96 -13.30 2.86
CA LEU A 60 -3.80 -12.69 3.51
C LEU A 60 -3.93 -12.72 5.04
N ILE A 61 -5.11 -12.40 5.58
CA ILE A 61 -5.37 -12.44 7.03
C ILE A 61 -5.09 -13.84 7.59
N LYS A 62 -5.60 -14.89 6.92
CA LYS A 62 -5.37 -16.29 7.30
C LYS A 62 -3.91 -16.69 7.16
N ALA A 63 -3.27 -16.37 6.03
CA ALA A 63 -1.87 -16.73 5.77
C ALA A 63 -0.92 -16.10 6.79
N LEU A 64 -1.26 -14.92 7.32
CA LEU A 64 -0.45 -14.23 8.31
C LEU A 64 -0.80 -14.58 9.76
N ASN A 65 -1.92 -15.27 9.98
CA ASN A 65 -2.50 -15.55 11.29
C ASN A 65 -2.74 -14.25 12.07
N LEU A 66 -3.41 -13.29 11.42
CA LEU A 66 -3.75 -11.99 12.00
C LEU A 66 -5.11 -12.04 12.70
N ASP A 67 -5.25 -11.18 13.71
CA ASP A 67 -6.49 -11.07 14.47
C ASP A 67 -7.52 -10.25 13.68
N SER A 68 -8.56 -10.90 13.18
CA SER A 68 -9.62 -10.23 12.42
C SER A 68 -10.66 -9.52 13.29
N THR A 69 -10.57 -9.62 14.62
CA THR A 69 -11.49 -8.93 15.54
C THR A 69 -11.21 -7.43 15.65
N LYS A 70 -10.03 -6.99 15.19
CA LYS A 70 -9.58 -5.59 15.21
C LYS A 70 -9.10 -5.17 13.83
N PRO A 71 -9.19 -3.88 13.48
CA PRO A 71 -8.65 -3.39 12.22
C PRO A 71 -7.16 -3.74 12.08
N ILE A 72 -6.82 -4.37 10.95
CA ILE A 72 -5.44 -4.66 10.57
C ILE A 72 -4.95 -3.48 9.73
N LYS A 73 -4.05 -2.67 10.28
CA LYS A 73 -3.68 -1.37 9.70
C LYS A 73 -2.69 -1.55 8.55
N ILE A 74 -2.92 -0.88 7.44
CA ILE A 74 -1.91 -0.69 6.39
C ILE A 74 -1.31 0.70 6.61
N THR A 75 0.00 0.75 6.81
CA THR A 75 0.71 1.98 7.17
C THR A 75 1.94 2.23 6.31
N MET A 76 2.33 3.49 6.18
CA MET A 76 3.58 3.89 5.54
C MET A 76 4.24 5.02 6.34
N SER A 77 5.55 4.91 6.57
CA SER A 77 6.35 6.00 7.14
C SER A 77 6.92 6.90 6.05
N GLY A 78 7.22 8.15 6.40
CA GLY A 78 7.93 9.06 5.50
C GLY A 78 9.25 8.48 5.00
N SER A 79 10.01 7.80 5.85
CA SER A 79 11.23 7.06 5.51
C SER A 79 11.01 5.94 4.50
N ALA A 80 9.92 5.18 4.60
CA ALA A 80 9.58 4.14 3.63
C ALA A 80 9.19 4.74 2.27
N MET A 81 8.37 5.80 2.27
CA MET A 81 8.03 6.54 1.06
C MET A 81 9.27 7.14 0.40
N LEU A 82 10.17 7.75 1.18
CA LEU A 82 11.44 8.29 0.68
C LEU A 82 12.33 7.20 0.10
N HIS A 83 12.40 6.03 0.74
CA HIS A 83 13.13 4.88 0.22
C HIS A 83 12.59 4.47 -1.15
N VAL A 84 11.26 4.34 -1.28
CA VAL A 84 10.61 4.00 -2.55
C VAL A 84 10.94 5.03 -3.64
N LEU A 85 10.77 6.32 -3.37
CA LEU A 85 11.08 7.36 -4.37
C LEU A 85 12.56 7.37 -4.77
N LYS A 86 13.49 7.14 -3.82
CA LYS A 86 14.92 7.08 -4.13
C LYS A 86 15.30 5.86 -4.98
N GLN A 87 14.67 4.72 -4.75
CA GLN A 87 15.00 3.48 -5.45
C GLN A 87 14.21 3.31 -6.75
N HIS A 88 12.98 3.83 -6.82
CA HIS A 88 12.04 3.53 -7.89
C HIS A 88 11.39 4.77 -8.50
N GLY A 89 11.69 5.98 -8.03
CA GLY A 89 11.22 7.22 -8.66
C GLY A 89 11.93 7.54 -9.98
N ALA A 90 11.47 8.57 -10.69
CA ALA A 90 11.95 8.95 -12.02
C ALA A 90 13.47 9.19 -12.08
N ASP A 91 14.05 9.73 -11.00
CA ASP A 91 15.49 10.00 -10.90
C ASP A 91 16.32 8.80 -10.41
N SER A 92 15.68 7.66 -10.16
CA SER A 92 16.39 6.48 -9.66
C SER A 92 17.19 5.80 -10.75
N LYS A 93 18.25 5.09 -10.35
CA LYS A 93 19.03 4.26 -11.28
C LYS A 93 18.16 3.17 -11.95
N HIS A 94 17.12 2.71 -11.27
CA HIS A 94 16.23 1.69 -11.82
C HIS A 94 15.33 2.26 -12.93
N ALA A 95 14.80 3.46 -12.74
CA ALA A 95 14.03 4.14 -13.78
C ALA A 95 14.95 4.55 -14.96
N GLN A 96 16.06 5.23 -14.68
CA GLN A 96 16.92 5.81 -15.72
C GLN A 96 17.67 4.77 -16.55
N PHE A 97 18.21 3.71 -15.93
CA PHE A 97 19.11 2.79 -16.62
C PHE A 97 18.54 1.39 -16.82
N ARG A 98 17.47 1.01 -16.10
CA ARG A 98 16.88 -0.34 -16.18
C ARG A 98 15.48 -0.35 -16.80
N GLY A 99 14.98 0.80 -17.23
CA GLY A 99 13.67 0.93 -17.88
C GLY A 99 12.49 0.59 -16.97
N GLN A 100 12.69 0.64 -15.65
CA GLN A 100 11.63 0.40 -14.69
C GLN A 100 10.59 1.54 -14.77
N PRO A 101 9.28 1.25 -14.88
CA PRO A 101 8.28 2.32 -14.77
C PRO A 101 8.41 3.04 -13.42
N PRO A 102 8.51 4.37 -13.40
CA PRO A 102 8.79 5.09 -12.17
C PRO A 102 7.60 5.05 -11.20
N ILE A 103 7.92 5.16 -9.92
CA ILE A 103 6.97 5.40 -8.83
C ILE A 103 6.88 6.89 -8.53
N ASP A 104 5.67 7.41 -8.37
CA ASP A 104 5.40 8.78 -7.96
C ASP A 104 4.52 8.84 -6.69
N LEU A 105 4.07 10.05 -6.32
CA LEU A 105 3.24 10.25 -5.14
C LEU A 105 1.81 9.67 -5.29
N ASN A 106 1.29 9.54 -6.50
CA ASN A 106 -0.03 8.97 -6.73
C ASN A 106 -0.04 7.47 -6.46
N ASP A 107 1.06 6.78 -6.73
CA ASP A 107 1.19 5.35 -6.44
C ASP A 107 0.99 5.03 -4.95
N PHE A 108 1.42 5.91 -4.04
CA PHE A 108 1.24 5.71 -2.59
C PHE A 108 -0.22 5.74 -2.14
N LYS A 109 -1.09 6.48 -2.87
CA LYS A 109 -2.51 6.65 -2.52
C LYS A 109 -3.33 5.37 -2.74
N THR A 110 -2.79 4.43 -3.50
CA THR A 110 -3.46 3.20 -3.95
C THR A 110 -2.83 1.92 -3.36
N ILE A 111 -1.84 2.03 -2.47
CA ILE A 111 -1.16 0.87 -1.86
C ILE A 111 -2.14 -0.10 -1.20
N ASP A 112 -3.09 0.42 -0.41
CA ASP A 112 -4.07 -0.41 0.28
C ASP A 112 -4.96 -1.20 -0.68
N LEU A 113 -5.36 -0.57 -1.81
CA LEU A 113 -6.09 -1.25 -2.88
C LEU A 113 -5.24 -2.33 -3.53
N ILE A 114 -3.96 -2.04 -3.81
CA ILE A 114 -3.03 -3.02 -4.39
C ILE A 114 -2.83 -4.22 -3.45
N ILE A 115 -2.72 -3.98 -2.14
CA ILE A 115 -2.57 -5.04 -1.14
C ILE A 115 -3.82 -5.90 -1.06
N ASN A 116 -5.01 -5.27 -1.00
CA ASN A 116 -6.27 -6.00 -0.87
C ASN A 116 -6.62 -6.78 -2.15
N ASP A 117 -6.32 -6.22 -3.31
CA ASP A 117 -6.54 -6.84 -4.62
C ASP A 117 -5.31 -7.58 -5.17
N ALA A 118 -4.37 -7.95 -4.30
CA ALA A 118 -3.19 -8.68 -4.72
C ALA A 118 -3.61 -9.97 -5.45
N GLU A 119 -2.96 -10.26 -6.57
CA GLU A 119 -3.21 -11.47 -7.36
C GLU A 119 -2.28 -12.61 -6.97
N MET A 120 -1.14 -12.27 -6.37
CA MET A 120 -0.15 -13.22 -5.88
C MET A 120 0.52 -12.68 -4.63
N PHE A 121 0.91 -13.55 -3.71
CA PHE A 121 1.77 -13.17 -2.59
C PHE A 121 2.78 -14.24 -2.24
N ALA A 122 3.87 -13.83 -1.60
CA ALA A 122 4.86 -14.71 -1.00
C ALA A 122 5.24 -14.18 0.38
N ILE A 123 5.48 -15.09 1.34
CA ILE A 123 5.86 -14.74 2.70
C ILE A 123 7.32 -15.12 2.91
N THR A 124 8.11 -14.16 3.36
CA THR A 124 9.52 -14.34 3.70
C THR A 124 9.77 -13.85 5.13
N ARG A 125 10.98 -14.08 5.65
CA ARG A 125 11.43 -13.51 6.93
C ARG A 125 12.52 -12.48 6.68
N THR A 126 12.42 -11.34 7.35
CA THR A 126 13.52 -10.37 7.39
C THR A 126 14.69 -10.91 8.22
N ARG A 127 15.84 -10.24 8.15
CA ARG A 127 17.00 -10.55 9.01
C ARG A 127 16.65 -10.46 10.50
N ASP A 128 15.75 -9.54 10.85
CA ASP A 128 15.24 -9.35 12.22
C ASP A 128 14.08 -10.32 12.57
N ASN A 129 13.92 -11.40 11.79
CA ASN A 129 12.91 -12.44 11.97
C ASN A 129 11.45 -11.93 11.95
N GLN A 130 11.20 -10.80 11.28
CA GLN A 130 9.85 -10.27 11.06
C GLN A 130 9.27 -10.88 9.78
N LYS A 131 7.95 -11.10 9.72
CA LYS A 131 7.29 -11.60 8.51
C LYS A 131 7.23 -10.48 7.48
N ALA A 132 7.87 -10.66 6.33
CA ALA A 132 7.71 -9.80 5.17
C ALA A 132 6.76 -10.48 4.17
N ILE A 133 5.84 -9.71 3.61
CA ILE A 133 4.93 -10.16 2.57
C ILE A 133 5.24 -9.37 1.31
N THR A 134 5.53 -10.09 0.24
CA THR A 134 5.63 -9.56 -1.12
C THR A 134 4.29 -9.82 -1.79
N LEU A 135 3.62 -8.76 -2.26
CA LEU A 135 2.33 -8.80 -2.94
C LEU A 135 2.48 -8.30 -4.36
N GLY A 136 1.84 -8.97 -5.31
CA GLY A 136 1.89 -8.66 -6.72
C GLY A 136 0.50 -8.40 -7.29
N LYS A 137 0.35 -7.34 -8.08
CA LYS A 137 -0.86 -7.04 -8.84
C LYS A 137 -0.50 -6.73 -10.29
N GLN A 138 -1.11 -7.45 -11.23
CA GLN A 138 -0.97 -7.15 -12.65
C GLN A 138 -1.73 -5.86 -12.99
N ILE A 139 -1.09 -4.98 -13.75
CA ILE A 139 -1.70 -3.82 -14.41
C ILE A 139 -1.47 -3.99 -15.93
N ASN A 140 -2.23 -3.29 -16.76
CA ASN A 140 -2.03 -3.39 -18.20
C ASN A 140 -0.63 -2.90 -18.59
N GLY A 141 0.21 -3.78 -19.15
CA GLY A 141 1.58 -3.49 -19.62
C GLY A 141 2.70 -3.59 -18.57
N TYR A 142 2.39 -3.62 -17.28
CA TYR A 142 3.38 -3.78 -16.19
C TYR A 142 2.70 -4.39 -14.95
N HIS A 143 3.47 -4.81 -13.96
CA HIS A 143 2.91 -5.25 -12.67
C HIS A 143 3.52 -4.45 -11.52
N ILE A 144 2.77 -4.35 -10.42
CA ILE A 144 3.19 -3.67 -9.20
C ILE A 144 3.54 -4.71 -8.17
N VAL A 145 4.69 -4.53 -7.52
CA VAL A 145 5.10 -5.30 -6.36
C VAL A 145 5.11 -4.39 -5.15
N VAL A 146 4.42 -4.80 -4.08
CA VAL A 146 4.41 -4.12 -2.78
C VAL A 146 4.98 -5.08 -1.75
N VAL A 147 5.98 -4.64 -1.00
CA VAL A 147 6.51 -5.40 0.14
C VAL A 147 6.12 -4.69 1.43
N VAL A 148 5.45 -5.41 2.32
CA VAL A 148 5.07 -4.95 3.65
C VAL A 148 5.66 -5.85 4.73
N ILE A 149 5.87 -5.29 5.91
CA ILE A 149 6.25 -6.04 7.10
C ILE A 149 5.02 -6.19 8.00
N SER A 150 4.67 -7.43 8.31
CA SER A 150 3.66 -7.72 9.32
C SER A 150 4.29 -7.71 10.70
N ASN A 151 3.73 -6.91 11.61
CA ASN A 151 4.15 -6.85 13.00
C ASN A 151 3.09 -7.46 13.94
N LYS A 152 3.47 -7.66 15.21
CA LYS A 152 2.61 -8.27 16.24
C LYS A 152 1.43 -7.38 16.69
N LYS A 153 1.36 -6.13 16.21
CA LYS A 153 0.34 -5.14 16.56
C LYS A 153 -0.76 -5.02 15.50
N ASN A 154 -0.96 -6.06 14.69
CA ASN A 154 -1.96 -6.06 13.62
C ASN A 154 -1.72 -4.92 12.61
N GLU A 155 -0.46 -4.70 12.23
CA GLU A 155 -0.07 -3.67 11.27
C GLU A 155 0.81 -4.28 10.18
N LEU A 156 0.53 -3.88 8.94
CA LEU A 156 1.32 -4.08 7.75
C LEU A 156 2.00 -2.74 7.41
N SER A 157 3.31 -2.64 7.64
CA SER A 157 4.08 -1.43 7.36
C SER A 157 4.80 -1.54 6.02
N LEU A 158 4.61 -0.55 5.13
CA LEU A 158 5.29 -0.46 3.85
C LEU A 158 6.81 -0.55 4.04
N LYS A 159 7.44 -1.44 3.28
CA LYS A 159 8.90 -1.53 3.17
C LYS A 159 9.39 -1.00 1.83
N THR A 160 8.77 -1.45 0.73
CA THR A 160 9.04 -0.93 -0.61
C THR A 160 7.85 -1.17 -1.54
N GLN A 161 7.80 -0.43 -2.63
CA GLN A 161 6.88 -0.61 -3.75
C GLN A 161 7.66 -0.31 -5.03
N TYR A 162 7.41 -1.09 -6.07
CA TYR A 162 7.98 -0.83 -7.38
C TYR A 162 7.11 -1.43 -8.50
N LYS A 163 7.35 -0.96 -9.73
CA LYS A 163 6.71 -1.49 -10.94
C LYS A 163 7.73 -2.31 -11.72
N GLU A 164 7.33 -3.36 -12.42
CA GLU A 164 8.19 -4.10 -13.36
C GLU A 164 7.42 -4.33 -14.65
N ASN A 165 8.10 -4.20 -15.78
CA ASN A 165 7.48 -4.49 -17.08
C ASN A 165 7.17 -5.98 -17.20
N GLY A 166 6.18 -6.30 -18.03
CA GLY A 166 5.81 -7.69 -18.33
C GLY A 166 4.73 -8.26 -17.42
N ILE A 167 4.60 -9.58 -17.47
CA ILE A 167 3.52 -10.35 -16.88
C ILE A 167 3.95 -10.84 -15.49
N LEU A 168 3.17 -10.50 -14.46
CA LEU A 168 3.45 -10.77 -13.05
C LEU A 168 3.84 -12.22 -12.76
N ASN A 169 3.09 -13.19 -13.28
CA ASN A 169 3.33 -14.61 -13.01
C ASN A 169 4.44 -15.24 -13.88
N VAL A 170 4.99 -14.50 -14.84
CA VAL A 170 6.05 -14.96 -15.74
C VAL A 170 7.35 -14.22 -15.48
N ASP A 171 7.31 -12.90 -15.44
CA ASP A 171 8.48 -12.02 -15.48
C ASP A 171 8.92 -11.51 -14.11
N SER A 172 8.06 -11.61 -13.08
CA SER A 172 8.36 -11.02 -11.78
C SER A 172 9.44 -11.79 -11.03
N LYS A 173 10.62 -11.18 -10.92
CA LYS A 173 11.76 -11.75 -10.17
C LYS A 173 11.44 -11.94 -8.69
N ALA A 174 10.52 -11.14 -8.17
CA ALA A 174 10.05 -11.20 -6.79
C ALA A 174 9.36 -12.53 -6.46
N PHE A 175 8.74 -13.16 -7.46
CA PHE A 175 7.97 -14.40 -7.31
C PHE A 175 8.68 -15.62 -7.90
N GLN A 176 9.52 -15.45 -8.93
CA GLN A 176 10.28 -16.58 -9.51
C GLN A 176 11.19 -17.28 -8.48
N ASN A 177 11.80 -16.52 -7.56
CA ASN A 177 12.77 -17.04 -6.59
C ASN A 177 12.19 -17.18 -5.18
N ALA A 178 10.89 -16.95 -5.01
CA ALA A 178 10.26 -17.02 -3.71
C ALA A 178 9.73 -18.43 -3.45
N GLU A 179 9.96 -18.94 -2.25
CA GLU A 179 9.29 -20.14 -1.77
C GLU A 179 7.87 -19.81 -1.31
N GLY A 180 6.94 -20.76 -1.47
CA GLY A 180 5.58 -20.63 -0.97
C GLY A 180 4.76 -19.52 -1.63
N VAL A 181 4.99 -19.27 -2.92
CA VAL A 181 4.16 -18.34 -3.71
C VAL A 181 2.73 -18.86 -3.79
N VAL A 182 1.78 -18.01 -3.43
CA VAL A 182 0.34 -18.29 -3.50
C VAL A 182 -0.28 -17.39 -4.55
N SER A 183 -0.97 -18.00 -5.52
CA SER A 183 -1.82 -17.28 -6.46
C SER A 183 -3.22 -17.08 -5.86
N LEU A 184 -3.64 -15.83 -5.76
CA LEU A 184 -4.96 -15.40 -5.29
C LEU A 184 -5.99 -15.33 -6.43
N LYS A 185 -5.53 -15.33 -7.69
CA LYS A 185 -6.39 -15.54 -8.86
C LYS A 185 -6.96 -16.95 -8.81
N SER A 186 -8.15 -17.06 -8.25
CA SER A 186 -8.91 -18.31 -8.28
C SER A 186 -9.30 -18.64 -9.72
N ARG A 187 -9.22 -19.94 -10.06
CA ARG A 187 -10.29 -20.54 -10.86
C ARG A 187 -11.59 -20.14 -10.17
N TYR A 188 -12.45 -19.41 -10.88
CA TYR A 188 -13.84 -19.03 -10.58
C TYR A 188 -14.34 -19.07 -9.12
N PRO A 189 -14.98 -18.00 -8.62
CA PRO A 189 -15.65 -18.04 -7.33
C PRO A 189 -16.71 -19.16 -7.32
N CYS A 190 -16.81 -19.86 -6.19
CA CYS A 190 -17.99 -20.66 -5.87
C CYS A 190 -19.24 -19.80 -6.11
N ARG A 191 -20.00 -20.10 -7.16
CA ARG A 191 -21.40 -19.69 -7.26
C ARG A 191 -22.12 -20.36 -6.08
N PHE A 192 -22.41 -19.59 -5.04
CA PHE A 192 -23.63 -19.86 -4.29
C PHE A 192 -24.76 -19.68 -5.30
N LYS A 193 -25.33 -20.80 -5.77
CA LYS A 193 -26.65 -20.75 -6.39
C LYS A 193 -27.60 -20.43 -5.24
N ASP A 194 -28.17 -19.24 -5.30
CA ASP A 194 -29.36 -18.93 -4.53
C ASP A 194 -30.40 -20.03 -4.81
N ARG A 195 -30.91 -20.62 -3.74
CA ARG A 195 -32.14 -21.41 -3.77
C ARG A 195 -33.28 -20.41 -3.78
N GLU A 196 -33.95 -20.29 -4.92
CA GLU A 196 -35.38 -19.99 -4.98
C GLU A 196 -36.12 -21.30 -5.29
#